data_AF-A0A0F9AJY8-F1
#
_entry.id   AF-A0A0F9AJY8-F1
#
_cell.length_a   1.000
_cell.length_b   1.000
_cell.length_c   1.000
_cell.angle_alpha   90.00
_cell.angle_beta   90.00
_cell.angle_gamma   90.00
#
_symmetry.space_group_name_H-M   'P 1'
#
loop_
_entity.id
_entity.type
_entity.pdbx_description
1 polymer ?
#
loop_
_entity_poly.entity_id
_entity_poly.type
_entity_poly.pdbx_seq_one_letter_code
_entity_poly.pdbx_strand_id
1 'polypeptide(L)'
;MTTPIENLLAQTINISEIPALPEAARWAIYTTLTMDISAEDLSKIIKANPSLALKILKIANSPVYTRDTPVATIKDAIILLGYKTIKGIILSVTIKDLFTEKQSGWFNYKGFWLHSIATAFVSGEIAKLINYTPDDTVYAAGLLHDIGKIIFLLSTEEQYFEVIETIENENLTFNRAEMKIFGFDHTDVADFLFGHWKLPEKLILPIQEHHKQALSQPGGYTTASHILKISNEIAHIAGFPSHN
;
A
#
# COMPACT_ATOMS: atom_id res chain seq x y z
N MET A 1 -18.47 -20.17 11.30
CA MET A 1 -17.72 -21.29 10.69
C MET A 1 -16.65 -20.64 9.84
N THR A 2 -15.38 -20.92 10.10
CA THR A 2 -14.30 -20.38 9.27
C THR A 2 -14.36 -21.00 7.87
N THR A 3 -14.14 -20.20 6.83
CA THR A 3 -14.17 -20.69 5.46
C THR A 3 -12.97 -21.61 5.17
N PRO A 4 -13.01 -22.48 4.13
CA PRO A 4 -11.86 -23.30 3.76
C PRO A 4 -10.59 -22.48 3.50
N ILE A 5 -10.72 -21.30 2.89
CA ILE A 5 -9.61 -20.36 2.65
C ILE A 5 -9.05 -19.80 3.96
N GLU A 6 -9.90 -19.40 4.91
CA GLU A 6 -9.44 -18.87 6.21
C GLU A 6 -8.61 -19.89 6.99
N ASN A 7 -8.98 -21.18 6.93
CA ASN A 7 -8.21 -22.24 7.57
C ASN A 7 -6.85 -22.45 6.89
N LEU A 8 -6.80 -22.35 5.56
CA LEU A 8 -5.56 -22.49 4.79
C LEU A 8 -4.62 -21.31 5.03
N LEU A 9 -5.15 -20.09 5.05
CA LEU A 9 -4.45 -18.87 5.43
C LEU A 9 -3.88 -18.96 6.85
N ALA A 10 -4.67 -19.39 7.83
CA ALA A 10 -4.21 -19.50 9.22
C ALA A 10 -3.12 -20.57 9.43
N GLN A 11 -3.05 -21.58 8.56
CA GLN A 11 -2.00 -22.61 8.58
C GLN A 11 -0.73 -22.17 7.86
N THR A 12 -0.87 -21.33 6.83
CA THR A 12 0.23 -20.92 5.95
C THR A 12 0.89 -19.61 6.42
N ILE A 13 0.08 -18.67 6.91
CA ILE A 13 0.51 -17.35 7.35
C ILE A 13 0.66 -17.35 8.87
N ASN A 14 1.91 -17.21 9.34
CA ASN A 14 2.18 -17.09 10.76
C ASN A 14 1.84 -15.67 11.24
N ILE A 15 0.61 -15.47 11.72
CA ILE A 15 0.15 -14.15 12.18
C ILE A 15 1.00 -13.56 13.32
N SER A 16 1.74 -14.39 14.06
CA SER A 16 2.65 -13.94 15.12
C SER A 16 3.94 -13.32 14.58
N GLU A 17 4.31 -13.60 13.33
CA GLU A 17 5.45 -13.01 12.65
C GLU A 17 5.10 -11.72 11.92
N ILE A 18 3.81 -11.48 11.70
CA ILE A 18 3.30 -10.22 11.19
C ILE A 18 3.51 -9.15 12.26
N PRO A 19 4.21 -8.05 11.94
CA PRO A 19 4.41 -6.98 12.91
C PRO A 19 3.05 -6.43 13.34
N ALA A 20 2.84 -6.36 14.65
CA ALA A 20 1.70 -5.65 15.19
C ALA A 20 1.72 -4.22 14.65
N LEU A 21 0.59 -3.74 14.14
CA LEU A 21 0.48 -2.40 13.59
C LEU A 21 0.83 -1.38 14.69
N PRO A 22 1.99 -0.69 14.60
CA PRO A 22 2.40 0.27 15.63
C PRO A 22 1.37 1.36 15.73
N GLU A 23 1.28 1.98 16.91
CA GLU A 23 0.31 3.03 17.16
C GLU A 23 0.44 4.17 16.14
N ALA A 24 1.66 4.52 15.72
CA ALA A 24 1.91 5.49 14.65
C ALA A 24 1.32 5.07 13.29
N ALA A 25 1.40 3.78 12.94
CA ALA A 25 0.88 3.24 11.67
C ALA A 25 -0.65 3.18 11.70
N ARG A 26 -1.18 2.68 12.81
CA ARG A 26 -2.61 2.65 13.09
C ARG A 26 -3.17 4.06 13.02
N TRP A 27 -2.56 5.00 13.74
CA TRP A 27 -2.94 6.40 13.71
C TRP A 27 -2.85 6.97 12.29
N ALA A 28 -1.74 6.78 11.57
CA ALA A 28 -1.58 7.29 10.21
C ALA A 28 -2.67 6.76 9.28
N ILE A 29 -3.01 5.47 9.37
CA ILE A 29 -4.10 4.85 8.63
C ILE A 29 -5.44 5.45 9.06
N TYR A 30 -5.82 5.35 10.34
CA TYR A 30 -7.13 5.83 10.79
C TYR A 30 -7.29 7.32 10.56
N THR A 31 -6.33 8.16 10.90
CA THR A 31 -6.40 9.60 10.69
C THR A 31 -6.45 9.97 9.20
N THR A 32 -5.75 9.23 8.33
CA THR A 32 -5.89 9.42 6.89
C THR A 32 -7.31 9.05 6.43
N LEU A 33 -7.87 7.97 6.97
CA LEU A 33 -9.14 7.40 6.54
C LEU A 33 -10.40 7.99 7.20
N THR A 34 -10.30 8.63 8.36
CA THR A 34 -11.48 8.95 9.20
C THR A 34 -11.52 10.37 9.76
N MET A 35 -10.42 11.14 9.71
CA MET A 35 -10.36 12.46 10.35
C MET A 35 -9.96 13.59 9.41
N ASP A 36 -10.71 14.69 9.48
CA ASP A 36 -10.25 16.00 9.03
C ASP A 36 -9.27 16.52 10.09
N ILE A 37 -7.97 16.35 9.85
CA ILE A 37 -6.90 16.81 10.74
C ILE A 37 -6.34 18.16 10.31
N SER A 38 -6.07 19.03 11.29
CA SER A 38 -5.47 20.34 11.05
C SER A 38 -3.98 20.23 10.72
N ALA A 39 -3.40 21.27 10.09
CA ALA A 39 -1.95 21.32 9.81
C ALA A 39 -1.14 21.29 11.10
N GLU A 40 -1.73 21.78 12.19
CA GLU A 40 -1.07 21.87 13.47
C GLU A 40 -0.93 20.49 14.12
N ASP A 41 -1.97 19.65 14.04
CA ASP A 41 -1.92 18.26 14.50
C ASP A 41 -0.90 17.45 13.69
N LEU A 42 -0.95 17.60 12.37
CA LEU A 42 0.00 16.95 11.45
C LEU A 42 1.44 17.41 11.72
N SER A 43 1.65 18.71 11.95
CA SER A 43 2.97 19.25 12.27
C SER A 43 3.50 18.75 13.62
N LYS A 44 2.67 18.59 14.65
CA LYS A 44 3.10 18.06 15.96
C LYS A 44 3.63 16.64 15.82
N ILE A 45 2.96 15.84 15.01
CA ILE A 45 3.26 14.41 14.83
C ILE A 45 4.53 14.19 14.01
N ILE A 46 4.68 14.96 12.93
CA ILE A 46 5.91 14.94 12.14
C ILE A 46 7.10 15.39 13.00
N LYS A 47 6.93 16.42 13.83
CA LYS A 47 7.98 16.88 14.74
C LYS A 47 8.36 15.85 15.81
N ALA A 48 7.42 15.03 16.26
CA ALA A 48 7.70 13.93 17.19
C ALA A 48 8.56 12.81 16.56
N ASN A 49 8.68 12.77 15.23
CA ASN A 49 9.41 11.74 14.49
C ASN A 49 10.49 12.38 13.59
N PRO A 50 11.72 12.63 14.10
CA PRO A 50 12.77 13.33 13.36
C PRO A 50 13.12 12.67 12.01
N SER A 51 13.06 11.34 11.92
CA SER A 51 13.30 10.60 10.67
C SER A 51 12.23 10.90 9.61
N LEU A 52 10.96 10.96 10.01
CA LEU A 52 9.83 11.30 9.16
C LEU A 52 9.89 12.76 8.72
N ALA A 53 10.21 13.68 9.64
CA ALA A 53 10.43 15.09 9.33
C ALA A 53 11.51 15.28 8.26
N LEU A 54 12.65 14.60 8.40
CA LEU A 54 13.74 14.66 7.42
C LEU A 54 13.32 14.09 6.05
N LYS A 55 12.60 12.95 6.03
CA LYS A 55 12.07 12.35 4.79
C LYS A 55 11.12 13.33 4.07
N ILE A 56 10.20 13.96 4.80
CA ILE A 56 9.25 14.96 4.25
C ILE A 56 9.98 16.18 3.69
N LEU A 57 10.94 16.75 4.43
CA LEU A 57 11.71 17.90 3.95
C LEU A 57 12.54 17.57 2.70
N LYS A 58 13.11 16.36 2.61
CA LYS A 58 13.81 15.90 1.41
C LYS A 58 12.87 15.82 0.19
N ILE A 59 11.65 15.34 0.38
CA ILE A 59 10.64 15.28 -0.68
C ILE A 59 10.22 16.69 -1.12
N ALA A 60 9.92 17.57 -0.15
CA ALA A 60 9.54 18.96 -0.41
C ALA A 60 10.62 19.75 -1.17
N ASN A 61 11.89 19.39 -1.00
CA ASN A 61 13.02 19.99 -1.71
C ASN A 61 13.45 19.22 -2.98
N SER A 62 12.75 18.15 -3.36
CA SER A 62 13.09 17.39 -4.57
C SER A 62 12.81 18.20 -5.84
N PRO A 63 13.50 17.94 -6.97
CA PRO A 63 13.35 18.72 -8.22
C PRO A 63 11.92 18.88 -8.73
N VAL A 64 11.03 17.95 -8.35
CA VAL A 64 9.59 18.00 -8.69
C VAL A 64 8.87 19.16 -7.99
N TYR A 65 9.32 19.53 -6.79
CA TYR A 65 8.70 20.54 -5.93
C TYR A 65 9.60 21.78 -5.70
N THR A 66 10.86 21.73 -6.14
CA THR A 66 11.86 22.80 -5.93
C THR A 66 11.38 24.16 -6.47
N ARG A 67 11.61 25.21 -5.66
CA ARG A 67 11.46 26.64 -5.99
C ARG A 67 12.79 27.36 -5.73
N ASP A 68 12.83 28.66 -5.99
CA ASP A 68 14.00 29.53 -5.74
C ASP A 68 14.50 29.48 -4.28
N THR A 69 13.62 29.20 -3.32
CA THR A 69 13.95 29.07 -1.89
C THR A 69 13.72 27.65 -1.36
N PRO A 70 14.71 27.03 -0.67
CA PRO A 70 14.53 25.73 -0.03
C PRO A 70 13.49 25.74 1.08
N VAL A 71 12.72 24.66 1.18
CA VAL A 71 11.75 24.41 2.26
C VAL A 71 12.51 23.97 3.51
N ALA A 72 12.43 24.77 4.58
CA ALA A 72 13.16 24.53 5.83
C ALA A 72 12.27 24.06 6.99
N THR A 73 10.94 24.24 6.91
CA THR A 73 10.01 23.90 8.00
C THR A 73 8.93 22.92 7.57
N ILE A 74 8.42 22.15 8.52
CA ILE A 74 7.30 21.21 8.28
C ILE A 74 6.03 21.96 7.88
N LYS A 75 5.81 23.16 8.43
CA LYS A 75 4.66 23.99 8.06
C LYS A 75 4.72 24.37 6.58
N ASP A 76 5.89 24.79 6.11
CA ASP A 76 6.09 25.14 4.70
C ASP A 76 5.97 23.91 3.79
N ALA A 77 6.47 22.75 4.24
CA ALA A 77 6.29 21.49 3.53
C ALA A 77 4.82 21.07 3.42
N ILE A 78 4.02 21.24 4.47
CA ILE A 78 2.57 20.97 4.44
C ILE A 78 1.86 21.91 3.46
N ILE A 79 2.22 23.19 3.44
CA ILE A 79 1.65 24.17 2.50
C ILE A 79 2.01 23.82 1.05
N LEU A 80 3.27 23.46 0.80
CA LEU A 80 3.77 23.16 -0.54
C LEU A 80 3.22 21.84 -1.09
N LEU A 81 3.32 20.77 -0.31
CA LEU A 81 2.95 19.42 -0.73
C LEU A 81 1.43 19.18 -0.62
N GLY A 82 0.78 19.90 0.29
CA GLY A 82 -0.61 19.70 0.65
C GLY A 82 -0.81 18.53 1.62
N TYR A 83 -1.93 18.59 2.36
CA TYR A 83 -2.28 17.63 3.40
C TYR A 83 -2.33 16.18 2.92
N LYS A 84 -2.96 15.94 1.77
CA LYS A 84 -3.14 14.59 1.20
C LYS A 84 -1.80 13.93 0.92
N THR A 85 -0.88 14.66 0.30
CA THR A 85 0.47 14.19 0.00
C THR A 85 1.25 13.87 1.28
N ILE A 86 1.16 14.73 2.30
CA ILE A 86 1.82 14.49 3.59
C ILE A 86 1.26 13.24 4.27
N LYS A 87 -0.07 13.10 4.37
CA LYS A 87 -0.72 11.89 4.91
C LYS A 87 -0.22 10.63 4.20
N GLY A 88 -0.17 10.68 2.87
CA GLY A 88 0.36 9.61 2.03
C GLY A 88 1.82 9.27 2.29
N ILE A 89 2.69 10.27 2.50
CA ILE A 89 4.10 10.07 2.86
C ILE A 89 4.21 9.43 4.24
N ILE A 90 3.47 9.92 5.24
CA ILE A 90 3.48 9.36 6.60
C ILE A 90 3.08 7.89 6.54
N LEU A 91 2.00 7.58 5.83
CA LEU A 91 1.53 6.21 5.65
C LEU A 91 2.60 5.34 4.97
N SER A 92 3.17 5.81 3.85
CA SER A 92 4.19 5.09 3.08
C SER A 92 5.43 4.79 3.91
N VAL A 93 5.92 5.78 4.65
CA VAL A 93 7.07 5.64 5.53
C VAL A 93 6.77 4.66 6.66
N THR A 94 5.61 4.81 7.30
CA THR A 94 5.31 4.02 8.49
C THR A 94 5.10 2.55 8.14
N ILE A 95 4.37 2.26 7.05
CA ILE A 95 4.16 0.89 6.56
C ILE A 95 5.47 0.26 6.12
N LYS A 96 6.31 0.98 5.36
CA LYS A 96 7.63 0.48 4.97
C LYS A 96 8.50 0.12 6.18
N ASP A 97 8.54 0.98 7.19
CA ASP A 97 9.38 0.78 8.37
C ASP A 97 8.94 -0.49 9.16
N LEU A 98 7.67 -0.95 9.06
CA LEU A 98 7.20 -2.22 9.68
C LEU A 98 7.89 -3.46 9.13
N PHE A 99 8.27 -3.42 7.86
CA PHE A 99 8.76 -4.57 7.12
C PHE A 99 10.24 -4.44 6.75
N THR A 100 10.96 -3.53 7.41
CA THR A 100 12.38 -3.26 7.09
C THR A 100 13.34 -4.22 7.78
N GLU A 101 12.97 -4.82 8.93
CA GLU A 101 13.88 -5.69 9.70
C GLU A 101 13.95 -7.15 9.18
N LYS A 102 13.06 -7.56 8.27
CA LYS A 102 12.91 -8.94 7.82
C LYS A 102 13.00 -9.08 6.29
N GLN A 103 13.95 -8.39 5.67
CA GLN A 103 14.07 -8.38 4.21
C GLN A 103 14.92 -9.53 3.67
N SER A 104 14.32 -10.34 2.80
CA SER A 104 15.00 -11.36 2.00
C SER A 104 16.00 -10.74 1.01
N GLY A 105 17.18 -11.33 0.87
CA GLY A 105 18.24 -10.78 0.02
C GLY A 105 17.93 -10.78 -1.49
N TRP A 106 16.99 -11.61 -1.93
CA TRP A 106 16.68 -11.82 -3.35
C TRP A 106 15.48 -11.00 -3.85
N PHE A 107 14.63 -10.49 -2.94
CA PHE A 107 13.45 -9.72 -3.32
C PHE A 107 13.79 -8.22 -3.47
N ASN A 108 13.32 -7.60 -4.56
CA ASN A 108 13.51 -6.17 -4.80
C ASN A 108 12.53 -5.31 -3.98
N TYR A 109 12.73 -5.22 -2.67
CA TYR A 109 11.90 -4.38 -1.78
C TYR A 109 11.86 -2.91 -2.23
N LYS A 110 12.95 -2.39 -2.79
CA LYS A 110 12.98 -1.02 -3.29
C LYS A 110 12.00 -0.84 -4.44
N GLY A 111 12.03 -1.74 -5.42
CA GLY A 111 11.09 -1.77 -6.56
C GLY A 111 9.65 -1.91 -6.09
N PHE A 112 9.38 -2.85 -5.19
CA PHE A 112 8.07 -3.04 -4.57
C PHE A 112 7.52 -1.74 -3.96
N TRP A 113 8.29 -1.10 -3.08
CA TRP A 113 7.82 0.13 -2.43
C TRP A 113 7.66 1.29 -3.42
N LEU A 114 8.51 1.38 -4.45
CA LEU A 114 8.36 2.37 -5.51
C LEU A 114 7.07 2.15 -6.31
N HIS A 115 6.75 0.91 -6.65
CA HIS A 115 5.51 0.54 -7.30
C HIS A 115 4.30 0.91 -6.44
N SER A 116 4.26 0.51 -5.17
CA SER A 116 3.16 0.85 -4.25
C SER A 116 2.96 2.37 -4.11
N ILE A 117 4.05 3.14 -4.00
CA ILE A 117 3.97 4.60 -3.92
C ILE A 117 3.48 5.21 -5.23
N ALA A 118 3.93 4.72 -6.38
CA ALA A 118 3.47 5.18 -7.69
C ALA A 118 1.97 4.90 -7.87
N THR A 119 1.51 3.68 -7.56
CA THR A 119 0.10 3.31 -7.61
C THR A 119 -0.75 4.17 -6.67
N ALA A 120 -0.29 4.43 -5.45
CA ALA A 120 -0.95 5.34 -4.50
C ALA A 120 -1.07 6.77 -5.03
N PHE A 121 0.01 7.32 -5.58
CA PHE A 121 0.04 8.66 -6.14
C PHE A 121 -0.94 8.78 -7.32
N VAL A 122 -0.88 7.87 -8.28
CA VAL A 122 -1.78 7.85 -9.44
C VAL A 122 -3.24 7.70 -8.99
N SER A 123 -3.51 6.86 -7.98
CA SER A 123 -4.86 6.69 -7.43
C SER A 123 -5.41 8.00 -6.86
N GLY A 124 -4.57 8.74 -6.13
CA GLY A 124 -4.91 10.07 -5.62
C GLY A 124 -5.15 11.10 -6.72
N GLU A 125 -4.34 11.10 -7.78
CA GLU A 125 -4.51 12.04 -8.90
C GLU A 125 -5.75 11.73 -9.74
N ILE A 126 -6.03 10.46 -10.05
CA ILE A 126 -7.26 10.07 -10.76
C ILE A 126 -8.50 10.46 -9.95
N ALA A 127 -8.50 10.19 -8.64
CA ALA A 127 -9.60 10.55 -7.77
C ALA A 127 -9.88 12.06 -7.77
N LYS A 128 -8.82 12.89 -7.75
CA LYS A 128 -8.96 14.35 -7.90
C LYS A 128 -9.55 14.73 -9.25
N LEU A 129 -9.03 14.16 -10.35
CA LEU A 129 -9.45 14.47 -11.71
C LEU A 129 -10.95 14.23 -11.94
N ILE A 130 -11.50 13.17 -11.34
CA ILE A 130 -12.92 12.82 -11.49
C ILE A 130 -13.81 13.39 -10.38
N ASN A 131 -13.26 14.27 -9.52
CA ASN A 131 -13.94 14.80 -8.32
C ASN A 131 -14.48 13.70 -7.39
N TYR A 132 -13.79 12.56 -7.31
CA TYR A 132 -14.04 11.52 -6.32
C TYR A 132 -13.40 11.94 -4.99
N THR A 133 -14.07 12.87 -4.32
CA THR A 133 -13.67 13.40 -3.01
C THR A 133 -14.70 13.08 -1.92
N PRO A 134 -14.28 12.85 -0.66
CA PRO A 134 -12.94 13.09 -0.11
C PRO A 134 -12.23 11.83 0.41
N ASP A 135 -12.43 10.66 -0.20
CA ASP A 135 -11.93 9.42 0.40
C ASP A 135 -10.43 9.23 0.11
N ASP A 136 -9.57 9.62 1.07
CA ASP A 136 -8.12 9.32 1.08
C ASP A 136 -7.86 7.78 1.07
N THR A 137 -8.91 6.95 1.12
CA THR A 137 -8.86 5.49 0.98
C THR A 137 -8.22 5.04 -0.31
N VAL A 138 -8.42 5.72 -1.44
CA VAL A 138 -7.86 5.28 -2.73
C VAL A 138 -6.33 5.38 -2.75
N TYR A 139 -5.77 6.40 -2.10
CA TYR A 139 -4.32 6.51 -1.93
C TYR A 139 -3.81 5.38 -1.04
N ALA A 140 -4.45 5.19 0.12
CA ALA A 140 -4.07 4.12 1.05
C ALA A 140 -4.22 2.73 0.41
N ALA A 141 -5.25 2.53 -0.41
CA ALA A 141 -5.47 1.30 -1.16
C ALA A 141 -4.36 1.09 -2.18
N GLY A 142 -3.99 2.12 -2.95
CA GLY A 142 -2.86 2.06 -3.87
C GLY A 142 -1.54 1.73 -3.21
N LEU A 143 -1.31 2.22 -1.98
CA LEU A 143 -0.10 1.89 -1.24
C LEU A 143 -0.10 0.46 -0.69
N LEU A 144 -1.26 -0.04 -0.27
CA LEU A 144 -1.39 -1.31 0.44
C LEU A 144 -1.82 -2.48 -0.46
N HIS A 145 -2.14 -2.24 -1.73
CA HIS A 145 -2.77 -3.25 -2.59
C HIS A 145 -1.99 -4.56 -2.71
N ASP A 146 -0.66 -4.44 -2.74
CA ASP A 146 0.26 -5.56 -2.94
C ASP A 146 0.91 -6.04 -1.64
N ILE A 147 0.47 -5.54 -0.47
CA ILE A 147 1.13 -5.83 0.82
C ILE A 147 1.13 -7.31 1.20
N GLY A 148 0.15 -8.08 0.69
CA GLY A 148 0.10 -9.52 0.89
C GLY A 148 1.33 -10.27 0.36
N LYS A 149 2.01 -9.73 -0.68
CA LYS A 149 3.27 -10.30 -1.19
C LYS A 149 4.38 -10.21 -0.16
N ILE A 150 4.44 -9.11 0.59
CA ILE A 150 5.39 -8.96 1.71
C ILE A 150 5.08 -9.97 2.81
N ILE A 151 3.80 -10.20 3.13
CA ILE A 151 3.42 -11.18 4.14
C ILE A 151 3.78 -12.60 3.71
N PHE A 152 3.53 -12.96 2.45
CA PHE A 152 4.01 -14.22 1.89
C PHE A 152 5.52 -14.39 2.03
N LEU A 153 6.32 -13.39 1.63
CA LEU A 153 7.78 -13.45 1.75
C LEU A 153 8.23 -13.65 3.20
N LEU A 154 7.52 -13.07 4.17
CA LEU A 154 7.87 -13.17 5.57
C LEU A 154 7.49 -14.51 6.20
N SER A 155 6.38 -15.12 5.76
CA SER A 155 5.86 -16.36 6.36
C SER A 155 6.24 -17.62 5.59
N THR A 156 6.53 -17.51 4.29
CA THR A 156 6.71 -18.65 3.38
C THR A 156 7.79 -18.37 2.34
N GLU A 157 8.95 -17.83 2.76
CA GLU A 157 10.02 -17.42 1.84
C GLU A 157 10.41 -18.51 0.84
N GLU A 158 10.61 -19.75 1.31
CA GLU A 158 11.02 -20.89 0.47
C GLU A 158 9.95 -21.24 -0.58
N GLN A 159 8.69 -21.36 -0.18
CA GLN A 159 7.60 -21.64 -1.14
C GLN A 159 7.31 -20.46 -2.06
N TYR A 160 7.56 -19.22 -1.63
CA TYR A 160 7.36 -18.05 -2.48
C TYR A 160 8.40 -17.98 -3.61
N PHE A 161 9.55 -18.63 -3.48
CA PHE A 161 10.48 -18.81 -4.58
C PHE A 161 9.88 -19.65 -5.72
N GLU A 162 9.11 -20.71 -5.39
CA GLU A 162 8.40 -21.54 -6.37
C GLU A 162 7.35 -20.73 -7.16
N VAL A 163 6.73 -19.73 -6.53
CA VAL A 163 5.84 -18.78 -7.23
C VAL A 163 6.60 -18.01 -8.30
N ILE A 164 7.80 -17.52 -8.00
CA ILE A 164 8.63 -16.79 -8.97
C ILE A 164 9.03 -17.69 -10.14
N GLU A 165 9.50 -18.91 -9.86
CA GLU A 165 9.83 -19.88 -10.92
C GLU A 165 8.62 -20.21 -11.79
N THR A 166 7.44 -20.35 -11.19
CA THR A 166 6.19 -20.63 -11.90
C THR A 166 5.78 -19.47 -12.81
N ILE A 167 5.97 -18.22 -12.36
CA ILE A 167 5.71 -17.02 -13.18
C ILE A 167 6.57 -17.03 -14.43
N GLU A 168 7.87 -17.28 -14.30
CA GLU A 168 8.82 -17.29 -15.42
C GLU A 168 8.56 -18.46 -16.39
N ASN A 169 8.33 -19.66 -15.85
CA ASN A 169 8.17 -20.88 -16.66
C ASN A 169 6.82 -20.93 -17.40
N GLU A 170 5.75 -20.40 -16.81
CA GLU A 170 4.39 -20.52 -17.33
C GLU A 170 3.80 -19.20 -17.84
N ASN A 171 4.55 -18.10 -17.72
CA ASN A 171 4.11 -16.76 -18.10
C ASN A 171 2.78 -16.37 -17.43
N LEU A 172 2.70 -16.63 -16.12
CA LEU A 172 1.54 -16.33 -15.28
C LEU A 172 1.70 -15.01 -14.55
N THR A 173 0.57 -14.38 -14.19
CA THR A 173 0.55 -13.26 -13.24
C THR A 173 0.82 -13.76 -11.83
N PHE A 174 1.33 -12.90 -10.94
CA PHE A 174 1.54 -13.23 -9.51
C PHE A 174 0.32 -13.88 -8.88
N ASN A 175 -0.86 -13.27 -9.02
CA ASN A 175 -2.07 -13.78 -8.40
C ASN A 175 -2.44 -15.20 -8.89
N ARG A 176 -2.14 -15.53 -10.16
CA ARG A 176 -2.40 -16.87 -10.72
C ARG A 176 -1.38 -17.89 -10.26
N ALA A 177 -0.10 -17.52 -10.18
CA ALA A 177 0.94 -18.39 -9.66
C ALA A 177 0.75 -18.66 -8.16
N GLU A 178 0.44 -17.63 -7.37
CA GLU A 178 0.10 -17.77 -5.95
C GLU A 178 -1.11 -18.68 -5.74
N MET A 179 -2.21 -18.45 -6.48
CA MET A 179 -3.39 -19.30 -6.45
C MET A 179 -3.06 -20.76 -6.80
N LYS A 180 -2.12 -21.00 -7.73
CA LYS A 180 -1.70 -22.35 -8.12
C LYS A 180 -0.89 -23.05 -7.02
N ILE A 181 0.01 -22.35 -6.36
CA ILE A 181 0.92 -22.91 -5.35
C ILE A 181 0.25 -23.01 -3.97
N PHE A 182 -0.46 -21.95 -3.56
CA PHE A 182 -1.02 -21.82 -2.21
C PHE A 182 -2.53 -22.04 -2.14
N GLY A 183 -3.27 -21.96 -3.25
CA GLY A 183 -4.74 -22.03 -3.25
C GLY A 183 -5.43 -20.74 -2.81
N PHE A 184 -4.67 -19.65 -2.65
CA PHE A 184 -5.11 -18.28 -2.38
C PHE A 184 -4.03 -17.31 -2.91
N ASP A 185 -4.37 -16.03 -3.07
CA ASP A 185 -3.44 -15.03 -3.58
C ASP A 185 -3.12 -13.91 -2.57
N HIS A 186 -2.24 -12.98 -2.95
CA HIS A 186 -1.82 -11.90 -2.05
C HIS A 186 -2.96 -10.96 -1.66
N THR A 187 -4.07 -10.93 -2.41
CA THR A 187 -5.26 -10.14 -2.02
C THR A 187 -6.00 -10.80 -0.87
N ASP A 188 -6.06 -12.13 -0.84
CA ASP A 188 -6.60 -12.90 0.28
C ASP A 188 -5.73 -12.75 1.53
N VAL A 189 -4.40 -12.77 1.37
CA VAL A 189 -3.45 -12.53 2.47
C VAL A 189 -3.58 -11.10 3.02
N ALA A 190 -3.70 -10.10 2.14
CA ALA A 190 -3.90 -8.72 2.54
C ALA A 190 -5.22 -8.55 3.31
N ASP A 191 -6.30 -9.19 2.87
CA ASP A 191 -7.58 -9.17 3.58
C ASP A 191 -7.49 -9.79 4.98
N PHE A 192 -6.84 -10.95 5.08
CA PHE A 192 -6.58 -11.60 6.36
C PHE A 192 -5.82 -10.69 7.34
N LEU A 193 -4.78 -10.01 6.83
CA LEU A 193 -4.02 -9.00 7.58
C LEU A 193 -4.89 -7.82 8.02
N PHE A 194 -5.68 -7.26 7.12
CA PHE A 194 -6.50 -6.08 7.39
C PHE A 194 -7.63 -6.36 8.37
N GLY A 195 -8.21 -7.57 8.32
CA GLY A 195 -9.15 -8.06 9.32
C GLY A 195 -8.51 -8.09 10.72
N HIS A 196 -7.27 -8.58 10.83
CA HIS A 196 -6.52 -8.57 12.08
C HIS A 196 -6.22 -7.14 12.58
N TRP A 197 -5.88 -6.23 11.68
CA TRP A 197 -5.64 -4.82 11.98
C TRP A 197 -6.92 -4.00 12.17
N LYS A 198 -8.10 -4.58 11.92
CA LYS A 198 -9.43 -3.94 12.00
C LYS A 198 -9.56 -2.70 11.10
N LEU A 199 -8.94 -2.74 9.92
CA LEU A 199 -9.03 -1.65 8.96
C LEU A 199 -10.44 -1.53 8.38
N PRO A 200 -10.87 -0.33 7.94
CA PRO A 200 -12.24 -0.14 7.46
C PRO A 200 -12.44 -0.78 6.08
N GLU A 201 -13.61 -1.39 5.86
CA GLU A 201 -13.97 -2.13 4.64
C GLU A 201 -13.80 -1.30 3.35
N LYS A 202 -14.06 0.00 3.41
CA LYS A 202 -13.85 0.94 2.29
C LYS A 202 -12.40 0.98 1.76
N LEU A 203 -11.42 0.60 2.58
CA LEU A 203 -10.01 0.42 2.16
C LEU A 203 -9.77 -0.98 1.60
N ILE A 204 -10.40 -1.99 2.20
CA ILE A 204 -10.17 -3.41 1.92
C ILE A 204 -10.76 -3.80 0.56
N LEU A 205 -11.99 -3.36 0.26
CA LEU A 205 -12.70 -3.76 -0.97
C LEU A 205 -11.92 -3.49 -2.27
N PRO A 206 -11.36 -2.27 -2.50
CA PRO A 206 -10.54 -2.03 -3.69
C PRO A 206 -9.36 -3.00 -3.80
N ILE A 207 -8.72 -3.32 -2.68
CA ILE A 207 -7.57 -4.23 -2.63
C ILE A 207 -8.00 -5.67 -2.92
N GLN A 208 -9.14 -6.14 -2.44
CA GLN A 208 -9.64 -7.48 -2.77
C GLN A 208 -10.07 -7.64 -4.24
N GLU A 209 -10.34 -6.53 -4.93
CA GLU A 209 -10.92 -6.53 -6.27
C GLU A 209 -9.93 -6.18 -7.38
N HIS A 210 -8.73 -5.69 -7.07
CA HIS A 210 -7.86 -5.10 -8.09
C HIS A 210 -7.38 -6.08 -9.18
N HIS A 211 -7.29 -7.38 -8.89
CA HIS A 211 -7.01 -8.43 -9.89
C HIS A 211 -8.25 -9.07 -10.52
N LYS A 212 -9.43 -8.84 -9.95
CA LYS A 212 -10.67 -9.46 -10.44
C LYS A 212 -11.13 -8.79 -11.75
N GLN A 213 -11.98 -9.48 -12.52
CA GLN A 213 -12.60 -8.92 -13.73
C GLN A 213 -13.88 -8.14 -13.41
N ALA A 214 -14.05 -6.97 -14.01
CA ALA A 214 -15.14 -6.01 -13.74
C ALA A 214 -16.55 -6.63 -13.87
N LEU A 215 -16.69 -7.63 -14.76
CA LEU A 215 -17.95 -8.25 -15.14
C LEU A 215 -18.39 -9.41 -14.22
N SER A 216 -17.58 -9.79 -13.23
CA SER A 216 -17.76 -11.05 -12.48
C SER A 216 -18.46 -10.90 -11.12
N GLN A 217 -18.91 -9.70 -10.71
CA GLN A 217 -19.44 -9.44 -9.37
C GLN A 217 -20.91 -8.93 -9.38
N PRO A 218 -21.86 -9.59 -8.69
CA PRO A 218 -23.19 -9.04 -8.44
C PRO A 218 -23.10 -7.81 -7.54
N GLY A 219 -23.45 -6.63 -8.04
CA GLY A 219 -23.33 -5.34 -7.33
C GLY A 219 -22.34 -4.34 -7.95
N GLY A 220 -21.50 -4.80 -8.89
CA GLY A 220 -20.53 -3.97 -9.61
C GLY A 220 -19.29 -3.63 -8.79
N TYR A 221 -18.26 -3.13 -9.47
CA TYR A 221 -17.02 -2.64 -8.85
C TYR A 221 -17.25 -1.25 -8.27
N THR A 222 -16.70 -0.98 -7.09
CA THR A 222 -16.69 0.38 -6.57
C THR A 222 -15.85 1.30 -7.47
N THR A 223 -16.14 2.61 -7.47
CA THR A 223 -15.28 3.59 -8.17
C THR A 223 -13.84 3.51 -7.69
N ALA A 224 -13.62 3.27 -6.39
CA ALA A 224 -12.29 3.10 -5.80
C ALA A 224 -11.56 1.87 -6.37
N SER A 225 -12.24 0.74 -6.58
CA SER A 225 -11.67 -0.46 -7.19
C SER A 225 -11.20 -0.21 -8.63
N HIS A 226 -11.98 0.54 -9.41
CA HIS A 226 -11.58 0.94 -10.77
C HIS A 226 -10.37 1.88 -10.78
N ILE A 227 -10.38 2.88 -9.89
CA ILE A 227 -9.24 3.81 -9.72
C ILE A 227 -7.98 3.02 -9.43
N LEU A 228 -8.04 2.11 -8.45
CA LEU A 228 -6.88 1.32 -8.05
C LEU A 228 -6.34 0.46 -9.19
N LYS A 229 -7.23 -0.23 -9.89
CA LYS A 229 -6.85 -1.09 -11.03
C LYS A 229 -6.17 -0.29 -12.14
N ILE A 230 -6.76 0.83 -12.55
CA ILE A 230 -6.15 1.71 -13.57
C ILE A 230 -4.81 2.26 -13.09
N SER A 231 -4.72 2.64 -11.81
CA SER A 231 -3.50 3.19 -11.23
C SER A 231 -2.36 2.19 -11.21
N ASN A 232 -2.67 0.92 -10.92
CA ASN A 232 -1.72 -0.17 -10.97
C ASN A 232 -1.12 -0.32 -12.38
N GLU A 233 -1.97 -0.39 -13.40
CA GLU A 233 -1.54 -0.48 -14.79
C GLU A 233 -0.70 0.72 -15.23
N ILE A 234 -1.10 1.94 -14.85
CA ILE A 234 -0.33 3.16 -15.16
C ILE A 234 1.04 3.11 -14.47
N ALA A 235 1.13 2.65 -13.22
CA ALA A 235 2.41 2.53 -12.53
C ALA A 235 3.35 1.55 -13.24
N HIS A 236 2.83 0.41 -13.71
CA HIS A 236 3.57 -0.54 -14.54
C HIS A 236 4.08 0.10 -15.84
N ILE A 237 3.20 0.77 -16.59
CA ILE A 237 3.55 1.43 -17.86
C ILE A 237 4.56 2.57 -17.65
N ALA A 238 4.49 3.28 -16.52
CA ALA A 238 5.39 4.37 -16.16
C ALA A 238 6.79 3.91 -15.71
N GLY A 239 7.08 2.61 -15.75
CA GLY A 239 8.39 2.06 -15.37
C GLY A 239 8.56 1.82 -13.87
N PHE A 240 7.46 1.68 -13.14
CA PHE A 240 7.44 1.23 -11.75
C PHE A 240 6.80 -0.15 -11.65
N PRO A 241 7.42 -1.21 -12.19
CA PRO A 241 6.85 -2.55 -12.08
C PRO A 241 6.96 -3.08 -10.64
N SER A 242 6.00 -3.91 -10.24
CA SER A 242 5.99 -4.58 -8.92
C SER A 242 7.08 -5.65 -8.76
N HIS A 243 7.79 -5.97 -9.84
CA HIS A 243 8.86 -6.97 -9.93
C HIS A 243 9.82 -6.60 -11.08
N ASN A 244 11.02 -7.20 -11.10
CA ASN A 244 12.04 -6.94 -12.11
C ASN A 244 11.69 -7.57 -13.46
#